data_AF-A0A838TGJ1-F1
#
_entry.id   AF-A0A838TGJ1-F1
#
_cell.length_a   1.000
_cell.length_b   1.000
_cell.length_c   1.000
_cell.angle_alpha   90.00
_cell.angle_beta   90.00
_cell.angle_gamma   90.00
#
_symmetry.space_group_name_H-M   'P 1'
#
loop_
_entity.id
_entity.type
_entity.pdbx_description
1 polymer ?
#
loop_
_entity_poly.entity_id
_entity_poly.type
_entity_poly.pdbx_seq_one_letter_code
_entity_poly.pdbx_strand_id
1 'polypeptide(L)'
;MKCLLLVSLAAVFAVSLQAESVKSLTDFQAAAEKANEVLVIPDWPKTPVEVQGEINTAIAKANAALDLIGKQDLGKASFQSTVVALDNIQNEAQIAVSKVVVIQQTNQEAAMRDAAEKAIKVFQDWAVGIDYREDVYKAVKAFADTK
;
A
#
# COMPACT_ATOMS: atom_id res chain seq x y z
N MET A 1 -72.17 20.70 -33.81
CA MET A 1 -71.94 21.77 -32.81
C MET A 1 -71.03 21.20 -31.73
N LYS A 2 -69.74 21.59 -31.79
CA LYS A 2 -69.00 22.39 -30.77
C LYS A 2 -68.70 21.60 -29.50
N CYS A 3 -67.47 21.06 -29.40
CA CYS A 3 -66.27 21.70 -28.82
C CYS A 3 -66.24 21.50 -27.30
N LEU A 4 -65.55 20.50 -26.75
CA LEU A 4 -64.10 20.43 -26.48
C LEU A 4 -63.59 21.65 -25.68
N LEU A 5 -63.21 21.45 -24.42
CA LEU A 5 -61.83 21.62 -23.90
C LEU A 5 -61.81 21.63 -22.36
N LEU A 6 -61.49 20.45 -21.79
CA LEU A 6 -60.84 20.30 -20.50
C LEU A 6 -59.36 20.02 -20.82
N VAL A 7 -58.46 20.96 -20.54
CA VAL A 7 -57.02 20.65 -20.48
C VAL A 7 -56.44 21.39 -19.28
N SER A 8 -56.38 20.67 -18.16
CA SER A 8 -55.51 20.95 -17.04
C SER A 8 -54.06 20.85 -17.50
N LEU A 9 -53.34 21.98 -17.44
CA LEU A 9 -51.93 22.11 -17.77
C LEU A 9 -51.08 21.46 -16.67
N ALA A 10 -50.72 20.19 -16.85
CA ALA A 10 -49.71 19.53 -16.01
C ALA A 10 -48.32 19.93 -16.49
N ALA A 11 -47.66 20.84 -15.76
CA ALA A 11 -46.25 21.14 -15.95
C ALA A 11 -45.43 19.91 -15.51
N VAL A 12 -45.07 19.05 -16.46
CA VAL A 12 -44.09 17.99 -16.25
C VAL A 12 -42.72 18.67 -16.25
N PHE A 13 -42.21 18.98 -15.05
CA PHE A 13 -40.77 19.18 -14.87
C PHE A 13 -40.11 17.83 -15.18
N ALA A 14 -39.64 17.66 -16.41
CA ALA A 14 -38.73 16.59 -16.75
C ALA A 14 -37.41 16.89 -16.02
N VAL A 15 -37.27 16.36 -14.81
CA VAL A 15 -35.95 16.21 -14.19
C VAL A 15 -35.17 15.28 -15.11
N SER A 16 -34.33 15.87 -15.95
CA SER A 16 -33.31 15.15 -16.70
C SER A 16 -32.32 14.59 -15.68
N LEU A 17 -32.58 13.39 -15.18
CA LEU A 17 -31.56 12.55 -14.54
C LEU A 17 -30.54 12.17 -15.63
N GLN A 18 -29.60 13.06 -15.90
CA GLN A 18 -28.40 12.68 -16.63
C GLN A 18 -27.56 11.81 -15.70
N ALA A 19 -27.29 10.58 -16.12
CA ALA A 19 -26.26 9.78 -15.49
C ALA A 19 -24.94 10.54 -15.61
N GLU A 20 -24.27 10.76 -14.48
CA GLU A 20 -22.93 11.37 -14.48
C GLU A 20 -22.00 10.51 -15.36
N SER A 21 -21.12 11.16 -16.12
CA SER A 21 -20.14 10.44 -16.93
C SER A 21 -19.26 9.57 -16.03
N VAL A 22 -19.02 8.32 -16.43
CA VAL A 22 -18.12 7.41 -15.71
C VAL A 22 -16.73 8.04 -15.63
N LYS A 23 -16.24 8.25 -14.41
CA LYS A 23 -14.92 8.81 -14.13
C LYS A 23 -13.82 7.80 -14.44
N SER A 24 -12.71 8.29 -14.97
CA SER A 24 -11.49 7.55 -15.26
C SER A 24 -10.57 7.50 -14.03
N LEU A 25 -9.53 6.64 -14.08
CA LEU A 25 -8.49 6.61 -13.05
C LEU A 25 -7.85 7.99 -12.85
N THR A 26 -7.57 8.70 -13.95
CA THR A 26 -6.93 10.03 -13.91
C THR A 26 -7.80 11.05 -13.17
N ASP A 27 -9.13 10.97 -13.31
CA ASP A 27 -10.04 11.84 -12.56
C ASP A 27 -9.93 11.60 -11.05
N PHE A 28 -9.81 10.34 -10.63
CA PHE A 28 -9.63 9.99 -9.22
C PHE A 28 -8.23 10.31 -8.70
N GLN A 29 -7.20 10.19 -9.54
CA GLN A 29 -5.83 10.59 -9.20
C GLN A 29 -5.75 12.10 -8.96
N ALA A 30 -6.34 12.91 -9.85
CA ALA A 30 -6.40 14.36 -9.67
C ALA A 30 -7.20 14.77 -8.41
N ALA A 31 -8.21 13.99 -8.03
CA ALA A 31 -8.94 14.20 -6.78
C ALA A 31 -8.09 13.84 -5.54
N ALA A 32 -7.34 12.73 -5.60
CA ALA A 32 -6.42 12.32 -4.54
C ALA A 32 -5.32 13.37 -4.32
N GLU A 33 -4.69 13.87 -5.39
CA GLU A 33 -3.66 14.92 -5.30
C GLU A 33 -4.17 16.17 -4.59
N LYS A 34 -5.40 16.61 -4.90
CA LYS A 34 -6.04 17.76 -4.21
C LYS A 34 -6.27 17.52 -2.72
N ALA A 35 -6.37 16.25 -2.30
CA ALA A 35 -6.51 15.85 -0.91
C ALA A 35 -5.15 15.57 -0.23
N ASN A 36 -4.02 15.75 -0.93
CA ASN A 36 -2.67 15.31 -0.50
C ASN A 36 -2.55 13.79 -0.33
N GLU A 37 -3.31 13.04 -1.13
CA GLU A 37 -3.30 11.58 -1.16
C GLU A 37 -2.73 11.07 -2.49
N VAL A 38 -2.30 9.81 -2.49
CA VAL A 38 -1.76 9.13 -3.68
C VAL A 38 -2.64 7.95 -4.03
N LEU A 39 -3.29 8.00 -5.20
CA LEU A 39 -4.02 6.87 -5.75
C LEU A 39 -3.22 6.24 -6.89
N VAL A 40 -2.73 5.03 -6.66
CA VAL A 40 -1.99 4.25 -7.66
C VAL A 40 -2.58 2.85 -7.77
N ILE A 41 -2.58 2.31 -8.98
CA ILE A 41 -2.83 0.89 -9.17
C ILE A 41 -1.58 0.15 -8.71
N PRO A 42 -1.68 -0.80 -7.76
CA PRO A 42 -0.51 -1.57 -7.35
C PRO A 42 0.03 -2.38 -8.53
N ASP A 43 1.34 -2.38 -8.70
CA ASP A 43 1.99 -3.34 -9.60
C ASP A 43 2.06 -4.70 -8.92
N TRP A 44 1.61 -5.73 -9.63
CA TRP A 44 1.44 -7.09 -9.12
C TRP A 44 2.41 -8.04 -9.81
N PRO A 45 3.10 -8.92 -9.06
CA PRO A 45 3.82 -10.05 -9.66
C PRO A 45 2.92 -10.90 -10.55
N LYS A 46 3.37 -11.19 -11.76
CA LYS A 46 2.61 -11.94 -12.79
C LYS A 46 3.16 -13.33 -13.02
N THR A 47 4.36 -13.63 -12.50
CA THR A 47 4.99 -14.94 -12.61
C THR A 47 5.48 -15.46 -11.25
N PRO A 48 5.68 -16.79 -11.11
CA PRO A 48 6.23 -17.36 -9.87
C PRO A 48 7.60 -16.78 -9.48
N VAL A 49 8.43 -16.44 -10.46
CA VAL A 49 9.75 -15.84 -10.24
C VAL A 49 9.63 -14.42 -9.73
N GLU A 50 8.70 -13.64 -10.28
CA GLU A 50 8.43 -12.27 -9.81
C GLU A 50 7.86 -12.26 -8.38
N VAL A 51 7.04 -13.25 -8.00
CA VAL A 51 6.53 -13.39 -6.63
C VAL A 51 7.69 -13.52 -5.63
N GLN A 52 8.65 -14.39 -5.93
CA GLN A 52 9.85 -14.53 -5.10
C GLN A 52 10.73 -13.26 -5.15
N GLY A 53 10.84 -12.65 -6.33
CA GLY A 53 11.59 -11.41 -6.54
C GLY A 53 11.07 -10.24 -5.73
N GLU A 54 9.76 -10.09 -5.58
CA GLU A 54 9.11 -9.05 -4.77
C GLU A 54 9.57 -9.13 -3.31
N ILE A 55 9.51 -10.32 -2.72
CA ILE A 55 9.95 -10.55 -1.33
C ILE A 55 11.46 -10.36 -1.17
N ASN A 56 12.27 -10.94 -2.05
CA ASN A 56 13.73 -10.82 -1.97
C ASN A 56 14.17 -9.35 -2.06
N THR A 57 13.54 -8.58 -2.94
CA THR A 57 13.83 -7.16 -3.11
C THR A 57 13.41 -6.36 -1.86
N ALA A 58 12.22 -6.62 -1.32
CA ALA A 58 11.74 -5.96 -0.10
C ALA A 58 12.67 -6.24 1.10
N ILE A 59 13.07 -7.49 1.30
CA ILE A 59 14.02 -7.90 2.36
C ILE A 59 15.37 -7.20 2.18
N ALA A 60 15.91 -7.17 0.96
CA ALA A 60 17.19 -6.52 0.69
C ALA A 60 17.15 -5.02 1.00
N LYS A 61 16.08 -4.32 0.58
CA LYS A 61 15.87 -2.90 0.88
C LYS A 61 15.72 -2.66 2.37
N ALA A 62 14.90 -3.45 3.05
CA ALA A 62 14.68 -3.33 4.48
C ALA A 62 15.97 -3.55 5.27
N ASN A 63 16.77 -4.57 4.93
CA ASN A 63 18.07 -4.79 5.56
C ASN A 63 19.04 -3.61 5.36
N ALA A 64 19.12 -3.07 4.14
CA ALA A 64 19.96 -1.91 3.88
C ALA A 64 19.54 -0.69 4.71
N ALA A 65 18.22 -0.46 4.85
CA ALA A 65 17.70 0.64 5.66
C ALA A 65 17.90 0.42 7.16
N LEU A 66 17.68 -0.80 7.67
CA LEU A 66 17.98 -1.17 9.06
C LEU A 66 19.47 -0.99 9.38
N ASP A 67 20.35 -1.32 8.45
CA ASP A 67 21.79 -1.09 8.60
C ASP A 67 22.16 0.39 8.69
N LEU A 68 21.46 1.27 7.97
CA LEU A 68 21.64 2.71 8.11
C LEU A 68 21.21 3.20 9.49
N ILE A 69 20.08 2.68 10.01
CA ILE A 69 19.59 3.00 11.36
C ILE A 69 20.58 2.50 12.42
N GLY A 70 21.06 1.26 12.31
CA GLY A 70 21.98 0.65 13.27
C GLY A 70 23.38 1.27 13.28
N LYS A 71 23.79 1.91 12.17
CA LYS A 71 25.09 2.61 12.05
C LYS A 71 24.98 4.12 12.28
N GLN A 72 23.81 4.65 12.57
CA GLN A 72 23.62 6.09 12.73
C GLN A 72 24.41 6.65 13.93
N ASP A 73 24.76 7.94 13.85
CA ASP A 73 25.33 8.66 14.99
C ASP A 73 24.28 8.77 16.10
N LEU A 74 24.49 8.01 17.19
CA LEU A 74 23.55 7.96 18.31
C LEU A 74 23.33 9.33 18.97
N GLY A 75 24.31 10.24 18.92
CA GLY A 75 24.17 11.61 19.43
C GLY A 75 23.28 12.51 18.56
N LYS A 76 22.87 12.03 17.38
CA LYS A 76 22.01 12.72 16.42
C LYS A 76 20.73 11.93 16.11
N ALA A 77 20.46 10.87 16.85
CA ALA A 77 19.23 10.10 16.70
C ALA A 77 18.02 11.02 16.92
N SER A 78 17.05 10.94 16.03
CA SER A 78 15.85 11.77 16.03
C SER A 78 14.61 10.93 15.74
N PHE A 79 13.43 11.52 15.96
CA PHE A 79 12.17 10.88 15.60
C PHE A 79 12.16 10.47 14.12
N GLN A 80 12.62 11.36 13.23
CA GLN A 80 12.66 11.13 11.79
C GLN A 80 13.66 10.03 11.40
N SER A 81 14.89 10.08 11.95
CA SER A 81 15.96 9.14 11.61
C SER A 81 15.81 7.76 12.26
N THR A 82 14.88 7.61 13.20
CA THR A 82 14.70 6.39 13.98
C THR A 82 13.28 5.86 13.84
N VAL A 83 12.29 6.52 14.44
CA VAL A 83 10.91 6.00 14.49
C VAL A 83 10.25 6.03 13.12
N VAL A 84 10.30 7.17 12.43
CA VAL A 84 9.71 7.29 11.08
C VAL A 84 10.46 6.40 10.08
N ALA A 85 11.79 6.30 10.20
CA ALA A 85 12.57 5.40 9.36
C ALA A 85 12.16 3.93 9.56
N LEU A 86 11.97 3.48 10.81
CA LEU A 86 11.49 2.12 11.11
C LEU A 86 10.06 1.88 10.58
N ASP A 87 9.15 2.84 10.79
CA ASP A 87 7.77 2.74 10.31
C ASP A 87 7.72 2.63 8.77
N ASN A 88 8.52 3.43 8.06
CA ASN A 88 8.62 3.35 6.62
C ASN A 88 9.15 1.99 6.15
N ILE A 89 10.18 1.44 6.81
CA ILE A 89 10.71 0.09 6.50
C ILE A 89 9.61 -0.96 6.67
N GLN A 90 8.89 -0.91 7.79
CA GLN A 90 7.80 -1.85 8.06
C GLN A 90 6.68 -1.71 7.02
N ASN A 91 6.26 -0.49 6.70
CA ASN A 91 5.23 -0.24 5.70
C ASN A 91 5.62 -0.78 4.32
N GLU A 92 6.83 -0.50 3.84
CA GLU A 92 7.31 -0.99 2.54
C GLU A 92 7.39 -2.53 2.49
N ALA A 93 7.94 -3.15 3.54
CA ALA A 93 7.99 -4.61 3.67
C ALA A 93 6.58 -5.23 3.72
N GLN A 94 5.66 -4.59 4.45
CA GLN A 94 4.28 -5.05 4.60
C GLN A 94 3.49 -4.96 3.28
N ILE A 95 3.71 -3.91 2.48
CA ILE A 95 3.10 -3.79 1.15
C ILE A 95 3.51 -4.96 0.26
N ALA A 96 4.80 -5.31 0.23
CA ALA A 96 5.31 -6.41 -0.57
C ALA A 96 4.67 -7.75 -0.17
N VAL A 97 4.68 -8.10 1.13
CA VAL A 97 4.11 -9.38 1.59
C VAL A 97 2.58 -9.41 1.43
N SER A 98 1.88 -8.27 1.61
CA SER A 98 0.42 -8.21 1.45
C SER A 98 -0.01 -8.55 0.02
N LYS A 99 0.74 -8.08 -0.99
CA LYS A 99 0.49 -8.50 -2.39
C LYS A 99 0.65 -10.00 -2.56
N VAL A 100 1.73 -10.57 -2.02
CA VAL A 100 2.00 -12.00 -2.14
C VAL A 100 0.94 -12.84 -1.43
N VAL A 101 0.44 -12.39 -0.27
CA VAL A 101 -0.69 -13.02 0.43
C VAL A 101 -1.94 -13.03 -0.45
N VAL A 102 -2.29 -11.92 -1.10
CA VAL A 102 -3.46 -11.89 -2.00
C VAL A 102 -3.28 -12.89 -3.16
N ILE A 103 -2.08 -12.98 -3.73
CA ILE A 103 -1.77 -13.98 -4.77
C ILE A 103 -1.96 -15.41 -4.24
N GLN A 104 -1.43 -15.72 -3.05
CA GLN A 104 -1.60 -17.03 -2.41
C GLN A 104 -3.06 -17.41 -2.26
N GLN A 105 -3.91 -16.47 -1.85
CA GLN A 105 -5.30 -16.75 -1.50
C GLN A 105 -6.26 -16.75 -2.70
N THR A 106 -5.93 -16.03 -3.78
CA THR A 106 -6.92 -15.71 -4.83
C THR A 106 -6.50 -16.04 -6.26
N ASN A 107 -5.20 -16.25 -6.53
CA ASN A 107 -4.75 -16.50 -7.90
C ASN A 107 -5.26 -17.86 -8.39
N GLN A 108 -5.73 -17.92 -9.64
CA GLN A 108 -6.31 -19.14 -10.23
C GLN A 108 -5.25 -20.21 -10.53
N GLU A 109 -4.00 -19.81 -10.79
CA GLU A 109 -2.91 -20.73 -11.10
C GLU A 109 -2.27 -21.31 -9.84
N ALA A 110 -2.21 -22.65 -9.75
CA ALA A 110 -1.61 -23.33 -8.60
C ALA A 110 -0.13 -22.96 -8.40
N ALA A 111 0.64 -22.87 -9.49
CA ALA A 111 2.06 -22.51 -9.43
C ALA A 111 2.31 -21.12 -8.82
N MET A 112 1.40 -20.16 -9.06
CA MET A 112 1.46 -18.83 -8.45
C MET A 112 1.22 -18.89 -6.94
N ARG A 113 0.21 -19.67 -6.51
CA ARG A 113 -0.10 -19.85 -5.08
C ARG A 113 1.03 -20.55 -4.33
N ASP A 114 1.61 -21.60 -4.91
CA ASP A 114 2.72 -22.35 -4.32
C ASP A 114 3.98 -21.48 -4.19
N ALA A 115 4.26 -20.63 -5.18
CA ALA A 115 5.36 -19.68 -5.12
C ALA A 115 5.13 -18.61 -4.03
N ALA A 116 3.89 -18.12 -3.91
CA ALA A 116 3.52 -17.15 -2.89
C ALA A 116 3.66 -17.73 -1.48
N GLU A 117 3.20 -18.96 -1.23
CA GLU A 117 3.35 -19.63 0.07
C GLU A 117 4.83 -19.74 0.49
N LYS A 118 5.70 -20.16 -0.43
CA LYS A 118 7.15 -20.25 -0.18
C LYS A 118 7.77 -18.87 0.10
N ALA A 119 7.40 -17.87 -0.69
CA ALA A 119 7.91 -16.51 -0.53
C ALA A 119 7.45 -15.88 0.80
N ILE A 120 6.21 -16.11 1.23
CA ILE A 120 5.70 -15.67 2.54
C ILE A 120 6.48 -16.30 3.68
N LYS A 121 6.82 -17.59 3.59
CA LYS A 121 7.65 -18.24 4.60
C LYS A 121 9.03 -17.59 4.73
N VAL A 122 9.68 -17.30 3.60
CA VAL A 122 10.97 -16.56 3.59
C VAL A 122 10.83 -15.19 4.26
N PHE A 123 9.75 -14.47 3.96
CA PHE A 123 9.47 -13.18 4.60
C PHE A 123 9.29 -13.31 6.11
N GLN A 124 8.50 -14.29 6.57
CA GLN A 124 8.24 -14.52 7.99
C GLN A 124 9.51 -14.89 8.76
N ASP A 125 10.34 -15.77 8.21
CA ASP A 125 11.62 -16.16 8.81
C ASP A 125 12.54 -14.94 8.95
N TRP A 126 12.60 -14.07 7.94
CA TRP A 126 13.34 -12.80 8.01
C TRP A 126 12.73 -11.83 9.03
N ALA A 127 11.41 -11.66 9.04
CA ALA A 127 10.72 -10.72 9.92
C ALA A 127 10.91 -11.06 11.41
N VAL A 128 10.96 -12.35 11.77
CA VAL A 128 11.33 -12.75 13.14
C VAL A 128 12.80 -12.46 13.42
N GLY A 129 13.68 -12.57 12.42
CA GLY A 129 15.10 -12.31 12.56
C GLY A 129 15.44 -10.85 12.89
N ILE A 130 14.65 -9.88 12.37
CA ILE A 130 14.92 -8.46 12.62
C ILE A 130 14.65 -8.04 14.08
N ASP A 131 13.81 -8.78 14.81
CA ASP A 131 13.54 -8.55 16.25
C ASP A 131 14.78 -8.75 17.14
N TYR A 132 15.87 -9.30 16.60
CA TYR A 132 17.13 -9.52 17.31
C TYR A 132 18.24 -8.50 16.93
N ARG A 133 17.91 -7.43 16.21
CA ARG A 133 18.86 -6.40 15.77
C ARG A 133 19.23 -5.43 16.90
N GLU A 134 20.18 -5.83 17.75
CA GLU A 134 20.66 -5.01 18.87
C GLU A 134 21.18 -3.62 18.47
N ASP A 135 21.80 -3.50 17.29
CA ASP A 135 22.27 -2.24 16.74
C ASP A 135 21.12 -1.25 16.48
N VAL A 136 20.01 -1.74 15.95
CA VAL A 136 18.78 -0.96 15.77
C VAL A 136 18.17 -0.59 17.12
N TYR A 137 18.13 -1.51 18.09
CA TYR A 137 17.66 -1.20 19.45
C TYR A 137 18.49 -0.11 20.14
N LYS A 138 19.80 -0.08 19.91
CA LYS A 138 20.67 1.00 20.44
C LYS A 138 20.28 2.37 19.87
N ALA A 139 19.94 2.45 18.59
CA ALA A 139 19.43 3.68 17.98
C ALA A 139 18.07 4.11 18.56
N VAL A 140 17.14 3.17 18.71
CA VAL A 140 15.83 3.43 19.35
C VAL A 140 16.01 3.92 20.78
N LYS A 141 16.88 3.27 21.56
CA LYS A 141 17.19 3.68 22.93
C LYS A 141 17.81 5.08 22.96
N ALA A 142 18.78 5.37 22.09
CA ALA A 142 19.42 6.68 22.03
C ALA A 142 18.41 7.79 21.76
N PHE A 143 17.47 7.57 20.83
CA PHE A 143 16.34 8.49 20.62
C PHE A 143 15.44 8.58 21.86
N ALA A 144 15.05 7.46 22.47
CA ALA A 144 14.18 7.46 23.65
C ALA A 144 14.80 8.17 24.87
N ASP A 145 16.14 8.20 24.96
CA ASP A 145 16.87 8.93 26.00
C ASP A 145 16.97 10.45 25.71
N THR A 146 16.57 10.90 24.50
CA THR A 146 16.42 12.34 24.21
C THR A 146 15.21 12.86 24.99
N LYS A 147 15.45 13.79 25.91
CA LYS A 147 14.42 14.39 26.77
C LYS A 147 13.50 15.32 25.99
#